data_AF-A0A2E8FJU4-F1
#
_entry.id   AF-A0A2E8FJU4-F1
#
_cell.length_a   1.000
_cell.length_b   1.000
_cell.length_c   1.000
_cell.angle_alpha   90.00
_cell.angle_beta   90.00
_cell.angle_gamma   90.00
#
_symmetry.space_group_name_H-M   'P 1'
#
loop_
_entity.id
_entity.type
_entity.pdbx_description
1 polymer ?
#
loop_
_entity_poly.entity_id
_entity_poly.type
_entity_poly.pdbx_seq_one_letter_code
_entity_poly.pdbx_strand_id
1 'polypeptide(L)'
;MRIVQFLALWLVCVSPWLAHAAGPRTKVVARGVLSWSDDFAKAEAESRRRGLPLLVHFHASWCGPCRRMERDVLDTRSLQTRLGSHVIAVRVDTDRDPAVTARFRVKLLPTDLVVAPDGRQLARSQGYQGLRAYLGRMGAAVDRYRAAHPPRASSASKPVAPRSSRLGLRGFSPVTLWKQTRWQRGDKRFACRVGNVVYHLASAEELKQFRGDPLRYVPRRSGLDVVQLMETKRSVIGDVRYAVFYDGGLYLFGDTASLAKFRRSPRRYAPSQRPSSTTAD
;
A
#
# COMPACT_ATOMS: atom_id res chain seq x y z
N MET A 1 65.79 -18.30 58.50
CA MET A 1 66.53 -17.41 57.59
C MET A 1 66.27 -17.89 56.17
N ARG A 2 65.58 -17.09 55.32
CA ARG A 2 65.57 -17.15 53.82
C ARG A 2 64.99 -18.45 53.19
N ILE A 3 64.07 -18.47 52.22
CA ILE A 3 63.74 -17.58 51.10
C ILE A 3 62.28 -17.83 50.67
N VAL A 4 61.62 -16.74 50.31
CA VAL A 4 60.30 -16.65 49.67
C VAL A 4 60.45 -17.02 48.19
N GLN A 5 59.57 -17.86 47.63
CA GLN A 5 59.48 -18.00 46.17
C GLN A 5 58.00 -18.05 45.73
N PHE A 6 57.57 -16.93 45.17
CA PHE A 6 56.29 -16.72 44.50
C PHE A 6 56.26 -17.52 43.20
N LEU A 7 55.35 -18.49 43.09
CA LEU A 7 54.94 -19.09 41.82
C LEU A 7 53.65 -18.40 41.35
N ALA A 8 53.81 -17.50 40.38
CA ALA A 8 52.71 -16.84 39.70
C ALA A 8 51.97 -17.85 38.81
N LEU A 9 50.77 -18.27 39.22
CA LEU A 9 49.85 -19.00 38.36
C LEU A 9 49.26 -18.04 37.32
N TRP A 10 49.66 -18.25 36.06
CA TRP A 10 48.96 -17.75 34.89
C TRP A 10 47.66 -18.55 34.71
N LEU A 11 46.52 -17.99 35.13
CA LEU A 11 45.19 -18.54 34.82
C LEU A 11 44.65 -17.86 33.57
N VAL A 12 44.53 -18.70 32.54
CA VAL A 12 44.05 -18.45 31.18
C VAL A 12 42.69 -17.75 31.20
N CYS A 13 42.62 -16.57 30.58
CA CYS A 13 41.37 -15.91 30.21
C CYS A 13 40.63 -16.76 29.17
N VAL A 14 39.69 -17.59 29.61
CA VAL A 14 38.70 -18.20 28.71
C VAL A 14 37.59 -17.17 28.49
N SER A 15 37.77 -16.28 27.51
CA SER A 15 36.70 -15.40 27.07
C SER A 15 35.60 -16.25 26.42
N PRO A 16 34.35 -16.27 26.94
CA PRO A 16 33.25 -16.89 26.23
C PRO A 16 32.90 -15.97 25.06
N TRP A 17 33.43 -16.27 23.89
CA TRP A 17 32.87 -15.80 22.64
C TRP A 17 31.45 -16.39 22.53
N LEU A 18 30.47 -15.67 23.06
CA LEU A 18 29.07 -15.85 22.72
C LEU A 18 28.93 -15.50 21.24
N ALA A 19 29.16 -16.51 20.40
CA ALA A 19 28.76 -16.55 19.02
C ALA A 19 27.27 -16.19 18.96
N HIS A 20 26.98 -14.94 18.66
CA HIS A 20 25.65 -14.52 18.26
C HIS A 20 25.34 -15.26 16.96
N ALA A 21 24.69 -16.40 17.09
CA ALA A 21 24.11 -17.12 15.96
C ALA A 21 23.16 -16.16 15.24
N ALA A 22 23.64 -15.63 14.12
CA ALA A 22 22.83 -14.86 13.18
C ALA A 22 21.75 -15.80 12.63
N GLY A 23 20.58 -15.79 13.26
CA GLY A 23 19.42 -16.55 12.83
C GLY A 23 19.10 -16.30 11.35
N PRO A 24 18.51 -17.29 10.66
CA PRO A 24 18.33 -17.26 9.21
C PRO A 24 17.55 -16.01 8.76
N ARG A 25 18.14 -15.26 7.83
CA ARG A 25 17.56 -14.08 7.19
C ARG A 25 16.41 -14.47 6.28
N THR A 26 15.25 -14.77 6.85
CA THR A 26 14.03 -15.00 6.07
C THR A 26 13.42 -13.67 5.63
N LYS A 27 13.66 -13.29 4.37
CA LYS A 27 12.85 -12.28 3.68
C LYS A 27 11.44 -12.83 3.48
N VAL A 28 10.57 -12.69 4.47
CA VAL A 28 9.14 -12.99 4.32
C VAL A 28 8.44 -11.77 3.70
N VAL A 29 8.06 -11.89 2.43
CA VAL A 29 7.24 -10.92 1.71
C VAL A 29 5.80 -11.05 2.22
N ALA A 30 5.20 -9.98 2.73
CA ALA A 30 3.77 -9.97 3.01
C ALA A 30 3.01 -10.24 1.70
N ARG A 31 2.42 -11.44 1.58
CA ARG A 31 1.53 -11.77 0.47
C ARG A 31 0.18 -11.09 0.71
N GLY A 32 -0.39 -10.47 -0.32
CA GLY A 32 -1.83 -10.18 -0.36
C GLY A 32 -2.29 -8.74 -0.08
N VAL A 33 -1.50 -7.71 -0.41
CA VAL A 33 -2.02 -6.32 -0.47
C VAL A 33 -1.89 -5.81 -1.90
N LEU A 34 -2.98 -5.27 -2.45
CA LEU A 34 -3.02 -4.67 -3.78
C LEU A 34 -2.10 -3.47 -3.85
N SER A 35 -1.25 -3.45 -4.88
CA SER A 35 -0.59 -2.23 -5.33
C SER A 35 -1.50 -1.54 -6.33
N TRP A 36 -1.96 -0.35 -6.00
CA TRP A 36 -2.66 0.47 -7.00
C TRP A 36 -1.66 1.25 -7.85
N SER A 37 -1.86 1.22 -9.16
CA SER A 37 -1.24 2.10 -10.15
C SER A 37 -2.19 3.24 -10.50
N ASP A 38 -1.66 4.39 -10.93
CA ASP A 38 -2.44 5.44 -11.60
C ASP A 38 -2.06 5.55 -13.09
N ASP A 39 -1.32 4.56 -13.59
CA ASP A 39 -0.91 4.43 -15.00
C ASP A 39 -1.56 3.18 -15.58
N PHE A 40 -2.55 3.39 -16.45
CA PHE A 40 -3.33 2.34 -17.09
C PHE A 40 -2.49 1.50 -18.04
N ALA A 41 -1.68 2.12 -18.91
CA ALA A 41 -0.87 1.40 -19.89
C ALA A 41 0.13 0.45 -19.21
N LYS A 42 0.77 0.92 -18.13
CA LYS A 42 1.69 0.10 -17.34
C LYS A 42 0.98 -1.03 -16.62
N ALA A 43 -0.19 -0.78 -16.05
CA ALA A 43 -1.01 -1.80 -15.40
C ALA A 43 -1.45 -2.87 -16.41
N GLU A 44 -1.90 -2.47 -17.59
CA GLU A 44 -2.33 -3.36 -18.66
C GLU A 44 -1.19 -4.24 -19.17
N ALA A 45 0.00 -3.66 -19.38
CA ALA A 45 1.19 -4.43 -19.75
C ALA A 45 1.59 -5.43 -18.66
N GLU A 46 1.43 -5.08 -17.38
CA GLU A 46 1.67 -6.00 -16.25
C GLU A 46 0.64 -7.13 -16.18
N SER A 47 -0.63 -6.81 -16.44
CA SER A 47 -1.72 -7.79 -16.52
C SER A 47 -1.42 -8.84 -17.59
N ARG A 48 -1.02 -8.43 -18.79
CA ARG A 48 -0.56 -9.32 -19.87
C ARG A 48 0.63 -10.18 -19.46
N ARG A 49 1.68 -9.57 -18.92
CA ARG A 49 2.90 -10.31 -18.50
C ARG A 49 2.62 -11.37 -17.45
N ARG A 50 1.73 -11.09 -16.49
CA ARG A 50 1.45 -11.98 -15.35
C ARG A 50 0.25 -12.90 -15.55
N GLY A 51 -0.50 -12.73 -16.64
CA GLY A 51 -1.75 -13.46 -16.87
C GLY A 51 -2.82 -13.20 -15.80
N LEU A 52 -2.75 -12.05 -15.11
CA LEU A 52 -3.70 -11.66 -14.05
C LEU A 52 -4.67 -10.62 -14.58
N PRO A 53 -5.97 -10.68 -14.23
CA PRO A 53 -6.93 -9.67 -14.64
C PRO A 53 -6.64 -8.33 -13.97
N LEU A 54 -7.02 -7.24 -14.64
CA LEU A 54 -7.06 -5.90 -14.08
C LEU A 54 -8.26 -5.73 -13.17
N LEU A 55 -8.07 -5.05 -12.04
CA LEU A 55 -9.12 -4.38 -11.30
C LEU A 55 -9.00 -2.88 -11.56
N VAL A 56 -9.89 -2.33 -12.38
CA VAL A 56 -9.87 -0.92 -12.81
C VAL A 56 -10.91 -0.14 -12.02
N HIS A 57 -10.51 0.92 -11.31
CA HIS A 57 -11.40 1.85 -10.61
C HIS A 57 -11.43 3.20 -11.35
N PHE A 58 -12.54 3.50 -12.02
CA PHE A 58 -12.75 4.80 -12.66
C PHE A 58 -13.32 5.78 -11.64
N HIS A 59 -12.65 6.92 -11.48
CA HIS A 59 -13.01 7.96 -10.53
C HIS A 59 -12.74 9.37 -11.09
N ALA A 60 -13.10 10.39 -10.31
CA ALA A 60 -12.69 11.77 -10.54
C ALA A 60 -12.44 12.47 -9.19
N SER A 61 -11.63 13.53 -9.17
CA SER A 61 -11.29 14.22 -7.91
C SER A 61 -12.50 14.85 -7.22
N TRP A 62 -13.47 15.33 -7.99
CA TRP A 62 -14.72 15.92 -7.51
C TRP A 62 -15.74 14.86 -7.06
N CYS A 63 -15.57 13.59 -7.42
CA CYS A 63 -16.53 12.53 -7.16
C CYS A 63 -16.58 12.09 -5.68
N GLY A 64 -17.59 12.56 -4.95
CA GLY A 64 -17.86 12.15 -3.56
C GLY A 64 -18.08 10.64 -3.36
N PRO A 65 -19.00 10.01 -4.12
CA PRO A 65 -19.24 8.56 -4.02
C PRO A 65 -18.00 7.70 -4.32
N CYS A 66 -17.09 8.16 -5.20
CA CYS A 66 -15.83 7.47 -5.47
C CYS A 66 -14.93 7.43 -4.23
N ARG A 67 -14.80 8.56 -3.53
CA ARG A 67 -14.04 8.61 -2.27
C ARG A 67 -14.63 7.69 -1.20
N ARG A 68 -15.98 7.59 -1.15
CA ARG A 68 -16.66 6.64 -0.25
C ARG A 68 -16.34 5.19 -0.64
N MET A 69 -16.44 4.86 -1.92
CA MET A 69 -16.10 3.54 -2.46
C MET A 69 -14.67 3.12 -2.11
N GLU A 70 -13.70 4.03 -2.27
CA GLU A 70 -12.31 3.74 -1.95
C GLU A 70 -12.12 3.37 -0.48
N ARG A 71 -12.70 4.12 0.44
CA ARG A 71 -12.54 3.85 1.87
C ARG A 71 -13.27 2.60 2.33
N ASP A 72 -14.55 2.51 1.96
CA ASP A 72 -15.48 1.54 2.53
C ASP A 72 -15.32 0.16 1.86
N VAL A 73 -14.63 0.12 0.70
CA VAL A 73 -14.44 -1.09 -0.10
C VAL A 73 -12.99 -1.28 -0.52
N LEU A 74 -12.43 -0.41 -1.36
CA LEU A 74 -11.17 -0.68 -2.08
C LEU A 74 -9.92 -0.68 -1.19
N ASP A 75 -9.91 0.15 -0.15
CA ASP A 75 -8.83 0.27 0.83
C ASP A 75 -9.11 -0.57 2.08
N THR A 76 -10.13 -1.45 2.06
CA THR A 76 -10.40 -2.34 3.20
C THR A 76 -9.50 -3.56 3.19
N ARG A 77 -9.09 -4.01 4.39
CA ARG A 77 -8.30 -5.24 4.55
C ARG A 77 -8.96 -6.46 3.91
N SER A 78 -10.29 -6.55 3.97
CA SER A 78 -11.06 -7.67 3.42
C SER A 78 -10.90 -7.78 1.90
N LEU A 79 -11.04 -6.67 1.17
CA LEU A 79 -10.84 -6.67 -0.29
C LEU A 79 -9.38 -6.92 -0.64
N GLN A 80 -8.47 -6.28 0.09
CA GLN A 80 -7.03 -6.36 -0.15
C GLN A 80 -6.52 -7.79 0.02
N THR A 81 -6.92 -8.47 1.11
CA THR A 81 -6.56 -9.87 1.36
C THR A 81 -7.16 -10.79 0.31
N ARG A 82 -8.42 -10.55 -0.08
CA ARG A 82 -9.13 -11.41 -1.05
C ARG A 82 -8.59 -11.29 -2.46
N LEU A 83 -8.22 -10.09 -2.91
CA LEU A 83 -7.84 -9.84 -4.31
C LEU A 83 -6.35 -9.55 -4.51
N GLY A 84 -5.61 -9.25 -3.44
CA GLY A 84 -4.25 -8.71 -3.41
C GLY A 84 -3.24 -9.37 -4.33
N SER A 85 -3.31 -10.70 -4.46
CA SER A 85 -2.40 -11.48 -5.29
C SER A 85 -3.01 -11.97 -6.61
N HIS A 86 -4.29 -11.70 -6.82
CA HIS A 86 -5.09 -12.26 -7.91
C HIS A 86 -5.41 -11.27 -9.02
N VAL A 87 -5.13 -9.97 -8.82
CA VAL A 87 -5.38 -8.92 -9.81
C VAL A 87 -4.22 -7.94 -9.91
N ILE A 88 -4.19 -7.16 -10.98
CA ILE A 88 -3.42 -5.92 -11.10
C ILE A 88 -4.38 -4.75 -10.90
N ALA A 89 -4.20 -3.96 -9.83
CA ALA A 89 -5.13 -2.88 -9.51
C ALA A 89 -4.68 -1.53 -10.09
N VAL A 90 -5.61 -0.79 -10.69
CA VAL A 90 -5.34 0.51 -11.30
C VAL A 90 -6.50 1.48 -11.09
N ARG A 91 -6.17 2.72 -10.76
CA ARG A 91 -7.12 3.84 -10.74
C ARG A 91 -6.99 4.62 -12.03
N VAL A 92 -8.13 5.05 -12.57
CA VAL A 92 -8.22 5.87 -13.77
C VAL A 92 -9.02 7.11 -13.43
N ASP A 93 -8.38 8.28 -13.49
CA ASP A 93 -9.05 9.57 -13.33
C ASP A 93 -9.68 9.93 -14.68
N THR A 94 -11.01 9.97 -14.76
CA THR A 94 -11.72 10.18 -16.03
C THR A 94 -11.45 11.53 -16.66
N ASP A 95 -11.06 12.53 -15.84
CA ASP A 95 -10.69 13.85 -16.35
C ASP A 95 -9.29 13.84 -17.00
N ARG A 96 -8.41 12.93 -16.57
CA ARG A 96 -7.02 12.84 -17.06
C ARG A 96 -6.84 11.83 -18.18
N ASP A 97 -7.62 10.75 -18.15
CA ASP A 97 -7.51 9.63 -19.07
C ASP A 97 -8.81 9.46 -19.90
N PRO A 98 -9.25 10.48 -20.68
CA PRO A 98 -10.50 10.43 -21.43
C PRO A 98 -10.48 9.32 -22.49
N ALA A 99 -9.33 9.02 -23.07
CA ALA A 99 -9.18 7.93 -24.04
C ALA A 99 -9.45 6.55 -23.41
N VAL A 100 -8.93 6.29 -22.21
CA VAL A 100 -9.18 5.04 -21.47
C VAL A 100 -10.65 5.00 -21.02
N THR A 101 -11.18 6.11 -20.54
CA THR A 101 -12.58 6.26 -20.12
C THR A 101 -13.54 5.94 -21.27
N ALA A 102 -13.28 6.48 -22.47
CA ALA A 102 -14.04 6.24 -23.68
C ALA A 102 -13.94 4.78 -24.15
N ARG A 103 -12.73 4.19 -24.14
CA ARG A 103 -12.50 2.78 -24.48
C ARG A 103 -13.41 1.84 -23.69
N PHE A 104 -13.61 2.10 -22.41
CA PHE A 104 -14.47 1.30 -21.54
C PHE A 104 -15.91 1.81 -21.41
N ARG A 105 -16.29 2.82 -22.22
CA ARG A 105 -17.64 3.41 -22.25
C ARG A 105 -18.14 3.81 -20.86
N VAL A 106 -17.27 4.39 -20.04
CA VAL A 106 -17.61 4.81 -18.68
C VAL A 106 -18.36 6.13 -18.73
N LYS A 107 -19.63 6.13 -18.29
CA LYS A 107 -20.52 7.31 -18.27
C LYS A 107 -20.96 7.73 -16.86
N LEU A 108 -20.67 6.90 -15.85
CA LEU A 108 -21.09 7.10 -14.46
C LEU A 108 -19.92 6.77 -13.53
N LEU A 109 -19.78 7.51 -12.43
CA LEU A 109 -18.75 7.30 -11.43
C LEU A 109 -19.34 6.98 -10.04
N PRO A 110 -18.66 6.14 -9.23
CA PRO A 110 -17.53 5.29 -9.64
C PRO A 110 -18.00 4.19 -10.60
N THR A 111 -17.10 3.73 -11.47
CA THR A 111 -17.29 2.48 -12.22
C THR A 111 -16.07 1.61 -12.00
N ASP A 112 -16.27 0.36 -11.61
CA ASP A 112 -15.19 -0.60 -11.42
C ASP A 112 -15.34 -1.75 -12.42
N LEU A 113 -14.23 -2.15 -13.04
CA LEU A 113 -14.18 -3.25 -14.00
C LEU A 113 -13.19 -4.32 -13.55
N VAL A 114 -13.54 -5.58 -13.80
CA VAL A 114 -12.56 -6.65 -13.89
C VAL A 114 -12.33 -6.92 -15.37
N VAL A 115 -11.09 -6.83 -15.83
CA VAL A 115 -10.74 -6.98 -17.25
C VAL A 115 -9.67 -8.05 -17.40
N ALA A 116 -9.89 -9.04 -18.25
CA ALA A 116 -8.89 -10.06 -18.54
C ALA A 116 -7.70 -9.48 -19.33
N PRO A 117 -6.54 -10.15 -19.33
CA PRO A 117 -5.36 -9.67 -20.07
C PRO A 117 -5.55 -9.48 -21.57
N ASP A 118 -6.52 -10.19 -22.16
CA ASP A 118 -6.96 -10.06 -23.56
C ASP A 118 -7.86 -8.84 -23.82
N GLY A 119 -8.20 -8.08 -22.77
CA GLY A 119 -9.07 -6.91 -22.84
C GLY A 119 -10.56 -7.22 -22.63
N ARG A 120 -10.96 -8.48 -22.47
CA ARG A 120 -12.36 -8.84 -22.24
C ARG A 120 -12.83 -8.42 -20.85
N GLN A 121 -13.96 -7.73 -20.78
CA GLN A 121 -14.57 -7.34 -19.52
C GLN A 121 -15.24 -8.55 -18.85
N LEU A 122 -14.76 -8.91 -17.66
CA LEU A 122 -15.25 -10.05 -16.87
C LEU A 122 -16.36 -9.65 -15.89
N ALA A 123 -16.32 -8.42 -15.40
CA ALA A 123 -17.34 -7.84 -14.54
C ALA A 123 -17.33 -6.31 -14.60
N ARG A 124 -18.47 -5.72 -14.23
CA ARG A 124 -18.68 -4.28 -14.10
C ARG A 124 -19.54 -3.97 -12.89
N SER A 125 -19.09 -3.02 -12.09
CA SER A 125 -19.85 -2.40 -11.01
C SER A 125 -20.01 -0.92 -11.31
N GLN A 126 -21.21 -0.37 -11.12
CA GLN A 126 -21.49 1.04 -11.37
C GLN A 126 -22.11 1.67 -10.12
N GLY A 127 -21.72 2.91 -9.85
CA GLY A 127 -22.08 3.61 -8.63
C GLY A 127 -21.39 3.02 -7.39
N TYR A 128 -21.66 3.64 -6.24
CA TYR A 128 -21.19 3.12 -4.96
C TYR A 128 -21.81 1.76 -4.65
N GLN A 129 -21.00 0.83 -4.14
CA GLN A 129 -21.45 -0.48 -3.67
C GLN A 129 -20.93 -0.71 -2.25
N GLY A 130 -21.68 -1.45 -1.43
CA GLY A 130 -21.15 -1.97 -0.17
C GLY A 130 -20.18 -3.14 -0.40
N LEU A 131 -19.23 -3.33 0.53
CA LEU A 131 -18.17 -4.33 0.42
C LEU A 131 -18.67 -5.74 0.10
N ARG A 132 -19.75 -6.20 0.74
CA ARG A 132 -20.32 -7.54 0.50
C ARG A 132 -20.81 -7.71 -0.94
N ALA A 133 -21.61 -6.76 -1.43
CA ALA A 133 -22.12 -6.77 -2.81
C ALA A 133 -20.96 -6.69 -3.82
N TYR A 134 -19.97 -5.84 -3.53
CA TYR A 134 -18.79 -5.68 -4.36
C TYR A 134 -17.99 -6.99 -4.48
N LEU A 135 -17.67 -7.65 -3.38
CA LEU A 135 -16.94 -8.91 -3.39
C LEU A 135 -17.75 -10.04 -4.03
N GLY A 136 -19.07 -10.06 -3.86
CA GLY A 136 -19.96 -11.01 -4.53
C GLY A 136 -19.94 -10.87 -6.06
N ARG A 137 -19.75 -9.65 -6.58
CA ARG A 137 -19.66 -9.40 -8.02
C ARG A 137 -18.23 -9.49 -8.56
N MET A 138 -17.39 -8.58 -8.10
CA MET A 138 -16.02 -8.38 -8.62
C MET A 138 -15.11 -9.52 -8.16
N GLY A 139 -15.21 -9.92 -6.90
CA GLY A 139 -14.46 -11.05 -6.37
C GLY A 139 -14.82 -12.36 -7.07
N ALA A 140 -16.11 -12.67 -7.21
CA ALA A 140 -16.54 -13.87 -7.93
C ALA A 140 -16.08 -13.90 -9.42
N ALA A 141 -15.96 -12.75 -10.08
CA ALA A 141 -15.41 -12.68 -11.43
C ALA A 141 -13.91 -13.00 -11.48
N VAL A 142 -13.15 -12.50 -10.52
CA VAL A 142 -11.73 -12.84 -10.34
C VAL A 142 -11.58 -14.33 -10.04
N ASP A 143 -12.39 -14.87 -9.13
CA ASP A 143 -12.37 -16.27 -8.72
C ASP A 143 -12.64 -17.19 -9.92
N ARG A 144 -13.69 -16.90 -10.71
CA ARG A 144 -14.01 -17.64 -11.95
C ARG A 144 -12.89 -17.57 -12.97
N TYR A 145 -12.30 -16.40 -13.21
CA TYR A 145 -11.18 -16.26 -14.14
C TYR A 145 -9.97 -17.08 -13.68
N ARG A 146 -9.63 -17.03 -12.38
CA ARG A 146 -8.51 -17.75 -11.79
C ARG A 146 -8.69 -19.27 -11.82
N ALA A 147 -9.92 -19.75 -11.63
CA ALA A 147 -10.23 -21.17 -11.77
C ALA A 147 -10.06 -21.66 -13.21
N ALA A 148 -10.50 -20.87 -14.20
CA ALA A 148 -10.35 -21.20 -15.62
C ALA A 148 -8.92 -21.01 -16.15
N HIS A 149 -8.10 -20.20 -15.47
CA HIS A 149 -6.72 -19.89 -15.86
C HIS A 149 -5.80 -20.15 -14.66
N PRO A 150 -5.62 -21.42 -14.26
CA PRO A 150 -4.69 -21.77 -13.20
C PRO A 150 -3.32 -21.20 -13.57
N PRO A 151 -2.56 -20.67 -12.60
CA PRO A 151 -1.23 -20.18 -12.87
C PRO A 151 -0.44 -21.33 -13.49
N ARG A 152 0.02 -21.16 -14.74
CA ARG A 152 0.97 -22.12 -15.33
C ARG A 152 2.06 -22.35 -14.29
N ALA A 153 2.29 -23.61 -13.94
CA ALA A 153 3.36 -24.02 -13.03
C ALA A 153 4.60 -23.21 -13.41
N SER A 154 4.97 -22.32 -12.50
CA SER A 154 6.02 -21.32 -12.60
C SER A 154 6.95 -21.52 -13.81
N SER A 155 6.70 -20.83 -14.93
CA SER A 155 7.83 -20.18 -15.56
C SER A 155 8.34 -19.25 -14.48
N ALA A 156 9.38 -19.71 -13.79
CA ALA A 156 10.14 -18.89 -12.88
C ALA A 156 10.71 -17.77 -13.75
N SER A 157 9.92 -16.70 -13.92
CA SER A 157 10.51 -15.41 -14.13
C SER A 157 11.46 -15.28 -12.96
N LYS A 158 12.77 -15.44 -13.23
CA LYS A 158 13.87 -14.99 -12.37
C LYS A 158 13.35 -13.82 -11.56
N PRO A 159 13.49 -13.80 -10.22
CA PRO A 159 12.91 -12.75 -9.39
C PRO A 159 13.13 -11.44 -10.12
N VAL A 160 12.03 -10.87 -10.64
CA VAL A 160 12.09 -9.63 -11.40
C VAL A 160 12.89 -8.72 -10.50
N ALA A 161 14.11 -8.36 -10.95
CA ALA A 161 14.99 -7.49 -10.18
C ALA A 161 14.09 -6.36 -9.70
N PRO A 162 14.00 -6.10 -8.38
CA PRO A 162 12.92 -5.29 -7.84
C PRO A 162 12.89 -3.99 -8.61
N ARG A 163 11.87 -3.81 -9.46
CA ARG A 163 11.56 -2.54 -10.10
C ARG A 163 11.68 -1.49 -9.00
N SER A 164 12.64 -0.58 -9.14
CA SER A 164 13.15 0.34 -8.10
C SER A 164 12.11 0.55 -7.00
N SER A 165 12.14 -0.30 -5.97
CA SER A 165 11.12 -0.26 -4.94
C SER A 165 11.35 1.00 -4.13
N ARG A 166 10.37 1.89 -4.10
CA ARG A 166 10.52 3.17 -3.42
C ARG A 166 10.66 2.93 -1.92
N LEU A 167 11.58 3.62 -1.28
CA LEU A 167 11.70 3.57 0.17
C LEU A 167 10.57 4.40 0.81
N GLY A 168 9.65 3.71 1.48
CA GLY A 168 8.51 4.31 2.17
C GLY A 168 8.97 5.17 3.34
N LEU A 169 8.32 6.32 3.52
CA LEU A 169 8.61 7.27 4.59
C LEU A 169 10.10 7.60 4.74
N ARG A 170 10.87 7.62 3.63
CA ARG A 170 12.33 7.79 3.64
C ARG A 170 13.07 6.84 4.61
N GLY A 171 12.49 5.68 4.92
CA GLY A 171 13.05 4.67 5.81
C GLY A 171 12.73 4.86 7.29
N PHE A 172 11.86 5.79 7.66
CA PHE A 172 11.31 5.87 9.02
C PHE A 172 10.28 4.76 9.26
N SER A 173 10.22 4.25 10.49
CA SER A 173 9.26 3.23 10.86
C SER A 173 7.83 3.79 10.88
N PRO A 174 6.93 3.27 10.02
CA PRO A 174 5.52 3.66 10.07
C PRO A 174 4.85 3.25 11.39
N VAL A 175 5.26 2.13 12.02
CA VAL A 175 4.65 1.69 13.28
C VAL A 175 5.05 2.60 14.43
N THR A 176 6.34 2.95 14.54
CA THR A 176 6.79 3.90 15.55
C THR A 176 6.14 5.26 15.33
N LEU A 177 6.10 5.73 14.08
CA LEU A 177 5.48 7.00 13.74
C LEU A 177 4.01 7.05 14.16
N TRP A 178 3.26 5.96 13.98
CA TRP A 178 1.86 5.90 14.36
C TRP A 178 1.62 5.76 15.87
N LYS A 179 2.43 4.97 16.56
CA LYS A 179 2.21 4.66 17.98
C LYS A 179 2.81 5.70 18.91
N GLN A 180 3.90 6.35 18.50
CA GLN A 180 4.72 7.20 19.34
C GLN A 180 4.94 8.59 18.74
N THR A 181 4.33 8.89 17.58
CA THR A 181 4.49 10.16 16.85
C THR A 181 5.95 10.57 16.63
N ARG A 182 6.85 9.58 16.57
CA ARG A 182 8.30 9.78 16.48
C ARG A 182 8.86 9.26 15.17
N TRP A 183 9.67 10.09 14.52
CA TRP A 183 10.43 9.74 13.32
C TRP A 183 11.66 8.89 13.68
N GLN A 184 11.43 7.64 14.08
CA GLN A 184 12.51 6.68 14.31
C GLN A 184 12.90 5.97 13.01
N ARG A 185 14.20 5.88 12.72
CA ARG A 185 14.70 5.11 11.59
C ARG A 185 14.33 3.63 11.76
N GLY A 186 13.76 3.05 10.72
CA GLY A 186 13.59 1.61 10.63
C GLY A 186 14.88 0.93 10.19
N ASP A 187 14.98 -0.36 10.49
CA ASP A 187 16.09 -1.20 10.07
C ASP A 187 15.71 -1.99 8.80
N LYS A 188 16.60 -2.01 7.81
CA LYS A 188 16.43 -2.78 6.58
C LYS A 188 16.28 -4.29 6.82
N ARG A 189 16.73 -4.80 7.97
CA ARG A 189 16.51 -6.18 8.42
C ARG A 189 15.04 -6.46 8.68
N PHE A 190 14.29 -5.46 9.11
CA PHE A 190 12.86 -5.54 9.38
C PHE A 190 12.10 -4.80 8.29
N ALA A 191 12.11 -5.33 7.07
CA ALA A 191 11.47 -4.69 5.92
C ALA A 191 10.19 -5.42 5.50
N CYS A 192 9.16 -4.64 5.14
CA CYS A 192 7.93 -5.15 4.55
C CYS A 192 7.59 -4.36 3.29
N ARG A 193 7.20 -5.05 2.22
CA ARG A 193 6.78 -4.42 0.96
C ARG A 193 5.26 -4.32 0.91
N VAL A 194 4.75 -3.12 0.67
CA VAL A 194 3.33 -2.86 0.39
C VAL A 194 3.26 -2.21 -0.99
N GLY A 195 2.68 -2.94 -1.95
CA GLY A 195 2.73 -2.54 -3.35
C GLY A 195 4.15 -2.42 -3.91
N ASN A 196 4.53 -1.28 -4.48
CA ASN A 196 5.89 -0.98 -4.95
C ASN A 196 6.77 -0.26 -3.90
N VAL A 197 6.28 -0.10 -2.67
CA VAL A 197 6.96 0.64 -1.59
C VAL A 197 7.48 -0.34 -0.55
N VAL A 198 8.74 -0.16 -0.13
CA VAL A 198 9.36 -0.92 0.96
C VAL A 198 9.41 -0.05 2.21
N TYR A 199 8.82 -0.53 3.29
CA TYR A 199 8.86 0.11 4.59
C TYR A 199 9.85 -0.62 5.49
N HIS A 200 10.69 0.13 6.20
CA HIS A 200 11.58 -0.40 7.23
C HIS A 200 10.93 -0.19 8.59
N LEU A 201 10.98 -1.20 9.46
CA LEU A 201 10.40 -1.19 10.80
C LEU A 201 11.52 -1.13 11.84
N ALA A 202 11.28 -0.57 13.02
CA ALA A 202 12.32 -0.39 14.03
C ALA A 202 12.70 -1.71 14.71
N SER A 203 11.83 -2.71 14.70
CA SER A 203 12.06 -4.02 15.32
C SER A 203 11.29 -5.16 14.65
N ALA A 204 11.64 -6.40 15.01
CA ALA A 204 10.90 -7.60 14.59
C ALA A 204 9.43 -7.58 15.05
N GLU A 205 9.16 -7.01 16.23
CA GLU A 205 7.81 -6.89 16.78
C GLU A 205 6.98 -5.87 15.98
N GLU A 206 7.57 -4.74 15.60
CA GLU A 206 6.91 -3.80 14.70
C GLU A 206 6.65 -4.42 13.32
N LEU A 207 7.55 -5.24 12.81
CA LEU A 207 7.32 -5.98 11.57
C LEU A 207 6.13 -6.95 11.67
N LYS A 208 5.96 -7.63 12.81
CA LYS A 208 4.79 -8.48 13.07
C LYS A 208 3.50 -7.65 13.10
N GLN A 209 3.49 -6.53 13.83
CA GLN A 209 2.35 -5.61 13.90
C GLN A 209 2.00 -5.04 12.52
N PHE A 210 3.00 -4.54 11.80
CA PHE A 210 2.83 -3.99 10.46
C PHE A 210 2.27 -5.03 9.49
N ARG A 211 2.73 -6.29 9.55
CA ARG A 211 2.19 -7.38 8.71
C ARG A 211 0.74 -7.73 9.05
N GLY A 212 0.33 -7.57 10.31
CA GLY A 212 -1.03 -7.83 10.76
C GLY A 212 -2.06 -6.87 10.14
N ASP A 213 -1.71 -5.59 10.01
CA ASP A 213 -2.56 -4.59 9.36
C ASP A 213 -1.71 -3.47 8.71
N PRO A 214 -1.12 -3.70 7.53
CA PRO A 214 -0.23 -2.73 6.90
C PRO A 214 -0.92 -1.41 6.59
N LEU A 215 -2.20 -1.47 6.21
CA LEU A 215 -2.96 -0.30 5.76
C LEU A 215 -3.21 0.71 6.87
N ARG A 216 -3.22 0.26 8.12
CA ARG A 216 -3.26 1.15 9.29
C ARG A 216 -2.05 2.07 9.37
N TYR A 217 -0.88 1.61 8.93
CA TYR A 217 0.39 2.29 9.21
C TYR A 217 0.96 3.05 7.99
N VAL A 218 0.56 2.69 6.78
CA VAL A 218 1.03 3.37 5.56
C VAL A 218 0.28 4.69 5.33
N PRO A 219 0.91 5.66 4.64
CA PRO A 219 0.22 6.86 4.19
C PRO A 219 -1.01 6.55 3.34
N ARG A 220 -2.06 7.35 3.55
CA ARG A 220 -3.25 7.35 2.69
C ARG A 220 -2.85 7.66 1.25
N ARG A 221 -3.63 7.13 0.29
CA ARG A 221 -3.36 7.30 -1.14
C ARG A 221 -1.94 6.88 -1.55
N SER A 222 -1.38 5.88 -0.88
CA SER A 222 0.00 5.41 -1.10
C SER A 222 1.08 6.50 -0.92
N GLY A 223 0.75 7.58 -0.20
CA GLY A 223 1.63 8.73 0.02
C GLY A 223 1.67 9.75 -1.11
N LEU A 224 0.66 9.76 -1.98
CA LEU A 224 0.45 10.85 -2.94
C LEU A 224 -0.05 12.11 -2.24
N ASP A 225 0.42 13.25 -2.73
CA ASP A 225 -0.08 14.57 -2.36
C ASP A 225 -1.50 14.75 -2.88
N VAL A 226 -2.46 14.69 -1.96
CA VAL A 226 -3.89 14.83 -2.28
C VAL A 226 -4.27 16.22 -2.80
N VAL A 227 -3.52 17.26 -2.47
CA VAL A 227 -3.79 18.62 -2.96
C VAL A 227 -3.35 18.73 -4.41
N GLN A 228 -2.12 18.30 -4.73
CA GLN A 228 -1.65 18.25 -6.12
C GLN A 228 -2.51 17.33 -6.97
N LEU A 229 -2.91 16.18 -6.42
CA LEU A 229 -3.79 15.25 -7.11
C LEU A 229 -5.15 15.88 -7.43
N MET A 230 -5.73 16.64 -6.52
CA MET A 230 -7.08 17.18 -6.70
C MET A 230 -7.10 18.49 -7.49
N GLU A 231 -6.17 19.41 -7.24
CA GLU A 231 -6.17 20.75 -7.83
C GLU A 231 -5.42 20.82 -9.16
N THR A 232 -4.25 20.19 -9.26
CA THR A 232 -3.40 20.28 -10.46
C THR A 232 -3.45 19.05 -11.32
N LYS A 233 -4.18 18.02 -10.88
CA LYS A 233 -4.29 16.73 -11.55
C LYS A 233 -2.93 16.05 -11.75
N ARG A 234 -1.95 16.32 -10.88
CA ARG A 234 -0.62 15.69 -10.92
C ARG A 234 -0.46 14.68 -9.79
N SER A 235 0.08 13.51 -10.11
CA SER A 235 0.41 12.48 -9.12
C SER A 235 1.80 12.76 -8.53
N VAL A 236 1.84 13.65 -7.55
CA VAL A 236 3.08 14.04 -6.85
C VAL A 236 3.24 13.17 -5.60
N ILE A 237 4.42 12.56 -5.42
CA ILE A 237 4.74 11.79 -4.20
C ILE A 237 5.08 12.76 -3.08
N GLY A 238 4.39 12.65 -1.95
CA GLY A 238 4.63 13.48 -0.80
C GLY A 238 5.88 13.08 0.00
N ASP A 239 6.41 14.04 0.75
CA ASP A 239 7.58 13.91 1.61
C ASP A 239 7.17 13.87 3.08
N VAL A 240 7.94 13.14 3.90
CA VAL A 240 7.77 13.08 5.35
C VAL A 240 7.97 14.43 6.04
N ARG A 241 8.72 15.35 5.42
CA ARG A 241 8.88 16.74 5.89
C ARG A 241 7.57 17.52 5.86
N TYR A 242 6.65 17.13 4.97
CA TYR A 242 5.34 17.75 4.81
C TYR A 242 4.28 16.70 5.11
N ALA A 243 4.34 16.11 6.30
CA ALA A 243 3.38 15.11 6.75
C ALA A 243 2.35 15.70 7.72
N VAL A 244 1.13 15.16 7.68
CA VAL A 244 0.10 15.49 8.68
C VAL A 244 -0.73 14.25 9.00
N PHE A 245 -1.05 14.09 10.29
CA PHE A 245 -2.09 13.16 10.72
C PHE A 245 -3.42 13.86 10.70
N TYR A 246 -4.42 13.26 10.05
CA TYR A 246 -5.77 13.78 9.99
C TYR A 246 -6.78 12.62 9.89
N ASP A 247 -7.85 12.67 10.71
CA ASP A 247 -8.96 11.69 10.70
C ASP A 247 -8.51 10.22 10.69
N GLY A 248 -7.53 9.87 11.55
CA GLY A 248 -7.00 8.50 11.60
C GLY A 248 -6.30 8.07 10.31
N GLY A 249 -5.60 8.99 9.65
CA GLY A 249 -4.77 8.71 8.48
C GLY A 249 -3.54 9.61 8.43
N LEU A 250 -2.45 9.08 7.85
CA LEU A 250 -1.25 9.85 7.55
C LEU A 250 -1.31 10.34 6.10
N TYR A 251 -1.17 11.64 5.89
CA TYR A 251 -1.10 12.27 4.57
C TYR A 251 0.28 12.90 4.38
N LEU A 252 0.81 12.82 3.16
CA LEU A 252 2.10 13.40 2.78
C LEU A 252 1.88 14.41 1.65
N PHE A 253 2.64 15.50 1.65
CA PHE A 253 2.58 16.54 0.62
C PHE A 253 3.93 16.75 -0.04
N GLY A 254 3.95 17.18 -1.31
CA GLY A 254 5.17 17.42 -2.06
C GLY A 254 5.90 18.68 -1.60
N ASP A 255 5.15 19.66 -1.09
CA ASP A 255 5.67 20.96 -0.68
C ASP A 255 4.85 21.60 0.47
N THR A 256 5.41 22.68 1.03
CA THR A 256 4.77 23.45 2.13
C THR A 256 3.47 24.11 1.69
N ALA A 257 3.34 24.52 0.44
CA ALA A 257 2.14 25.19 -0.08
C ALA A 257 0.94 24.23 -0.10
N SER A 258 1.17 22.99 -0.54
CA SER A 258 0.18 21.90 -0.59
C SER A 258 -0.22 21.50 0.84
N LEU A 259 0.74 21.37 1.76
CA LEU A 259 0.44 21.16 3.18
C LEU A 259 -0.39 22.31 3.77
N ALA A 260 -0.06 23.57 3.47
CA ALA A 260 -0.79 24.73 3.98
C ALA A 260 -2.24 24.77 3.45
N LYS A 261 -2.44 24.47 2.16
CA LYS A 261 -3.78 24.31 1.56
C LYS A 261 -4.57 23.21 2.26
N PHE A 262 -3.94 22.06 2.49
CA PHE A 262 -4.58 20.96 3.21
C PHE A 262 -5.00 21.39 4.62
N ARG A 263 -4.12 22.04 5.39
CA ARG A 263 -4.42 22.49 6.76
C ARG A 263 -5.56 23.51 6.82
N ARG A 264 -5.68 24.39 5.82
CA ARG A 264 -6.80 25.35 5.73
C ARG A 264 -8.14 24.68 5.46
N SER A 265 -8.15 23.57 4.74
CA SER A 265 -9.40 22.92 4.33
C SER A 265 -9.27 21.39 4.28
N PRO A 266 -8.96 20.72 5.40
CA PRO A 266 -8.59 19.30 5.36
C PRO A 266 -9.77 18.44 4.91
N ARG A 267 -11.01 18.80 5.27
CA ARG A 267 -12.23 18.12 4.79
C ARG A 267 -12.42 18.16 3.28
N ARG A 268 -11.85 19.15 2.57
CA ARG A 268 -11.90 19.24 1.11
C ARG A 268 -11.09 18.12 0.46
N TYR A 269 -9.90 17.85 1.02
CA TYR A 269 -8.94 16.90 0.47
C TYR A 269 -9.01 15.52 1.13
N ALA A 270 -9.55 15.45 2.34
CA ALA A 270 -9.74 14.28 3.18
C ALA A 270 -11.06 14.40 3.95
N PRO A 271 -12.24 14.30 3.31
CA PRO A 271 -13.52 14.42 4.02
C PRO A 271 -13.65 13.38 5.13
N SER A 272 -13.94 13.86 6.36
CA SER A 272 -14.07 13.05 7.59
C SER A 272 -15.18 12.00 7.50
N GLN A 273 -14.96 10.88 8.20
CA GLN A 273 -15.70 9.63 8.06
C GLN A 273 -16.74 9.35 9.16
N ARG A 274 -16.89 10.22 10.17
CA ARG A 274 -18.01 10.04 11.11
C ARG A 274 -19.32 10.43 10.42
N PRO A 275 -20.40 9.63 10.52
CA PRO A 275 -21.72 10.09 10.11
C PRO A 275 -22.00 11.40 10.85
N SER A 276 -22.54 12.37 10.13
CA SER A 276 -23.11 13.55 10.75
C SER A 276 -24.16 13.07 11.74
N SER A 277 -23.90 13.23 13.03
CA SER A 277 -24.95 13.27 14.03
C SER A 277 -25.74 14.56 13.77
N THR A 278 -26.58 14.54 12.74
CA THR A 278 -27.60 15.55 12.54
C THR A 278 -28.73 15.17 13.48
N THR A 279 -28.81 15.95 14.55
CA THR A 279 -29.97 16.27 15.37
C THR A 279 -31.30 15.91 14.70
N ALA A 280 -32.01 14.96 15.31
CA ALA A 280 -33.46 14.97 15.29
C ALA A 280 -33.88 15.96 16.39
N ASP A 281 -34.34 17.13 15.95
CA ASP A 281 -35.41 17.86 16.63
C ASP A 281 -36.71 17.50 15.92
#